data_AF-A0A957UDB3-F1
#
_entry.id   AF-A0A957UDB3-F1
#
_cell.length_a   1.000
_cell.length_b   1.000
_cell.length_c   1.000
_cell.angle_alpha   90.00
_cell.angle_beta   90.00
_cell.angle_gamma   90.00
#
_symmetry.space_group_name_H-M   'P 1'
#
loop_
_entity.id
_entity.type
_entity.pdbx_description
1 polymer ?
#
loop_
_entity_poly.entity_id
_entity_poly.type
_entity_poly.pdbx_seq_one_letter_code
_entity_poly.pdbx_strand_id
1 'polypeptide(L)'
;MAEIAVRQPAEVVQPGLLTRLSHNRNWLGFWYMLPAMAFLLLFLAWPLGLGIWLSMTDARIGRVGEFVGLENFEWLSDDPVFWLSVF
;
A
#
# COMPACT_ATOMS: atom_id res chain seq x y z
N MET A 1 19.20 -68.20 -6.68
CA MET A 1 18.28 -67.45 -7.55
C MET A 1 17.75 -66.26 -6.77
N ALA A 2 18.53 -65.18 -6.69
CA ALA A 2 18.10 -63.91 -6.10
C ALA A 2 18.51 -62.82 -7.09
N GLU A 3 17.62 -62.51 -8.03
CA GLU A 3 17.79 -61.33 -8.88
C GLU A 3 17.63 -60.10 -8.01
N ILE A 4 18.76 -59.43 -7.78
CA ILE A 4 18.82 -58.11 -7.18
C ILE A 4 18.19 -57.17 -8.21
N ALA A 5 16.91 -56.85 -8.02
CA ALA A 5 16.23 -55.82 -8.79
C ALA A 5 16.97 -54.50 -8.58
N VAL A 6 17.76 -54.11 -9.57
CA VAL A 6 18.45 -52.82 -9.63
C VAL A 6 17.39 -51.73 -9.58
N ARG A 7 17.25 -51.06 -8.43
CA ARG A 7 16.40 -49.89 -8.29
C ARG A 7 16.94 -48.82 -9.22
N GLN A 8 16.19 -48.47 -10.26
CA GLN A 8 16.49 -47.31 -11.08
C GLN A 8 16.52 -46.07 -10.16
N PRO A 9 17.54 -45.19 -10.26
CA PRO A 9 17.51 -43.94 -9.51
C PRO A 9 16.30 -43.15 -10.01
N ALA A 10 15.37 -42.83 -9.12
CA ALA A 10 14.22 -41.99 -9.44
C ALA A 10 14.74 -40.71 -10.11
N GLU A 11 14.30 -40.45 -11.33
CA GLU A 11 14.62 -39.22 -12.05
C GLU A 11 14.15 -38.04 -11.20
N VAL A 12 15.10 -37.30 -10.63
CA VAL A 12 14.80 -36.14 -9.80
C VAL A 12 14.31 -35.05 -10.75
N VAL A 13 13.00 -35.02 -10.99
CA VAL A 13 12.35 -33.96 -11.77
C VAL A 13 12.69 -32.64 -11.08
N GLN A 14 13.64 -31.91 -11.65
CA GLN A 14 14.07 -30.64 -11.09
C GLN A 14 12.88 -29.67 -11.18
N PRO A 15 12.39 -29.12 -10.05
CA PRO A 15 11.25 -28.23 -10.08
C PRO A 15 11.59 -27.03 -10.96
N GLY A 16 10.69 -26.72 -11.90
CA GLY A 16 10.86 -25.61 -12.84
C GLY A 16 11.04 -24.28 -12.10
N LEU A 17 11.65 -23.29 -12.77
CA LEU A 17 11.92 -21.96 -12.19
C LEU A 17 10.67 -21.32 -11.55
N LEU A 18 9.49 -21.52 -12.16
CA LEU A 18 8.20 -21.06 -11.63
C LEU A 18 7.83 -21.74 -10.30
N THR A 19 8.14 -23.03 -10.16
CA THR A 19 7.90 -23.80 -8.93
C THR A 19 8.80 -23.33 -7.80
N ARG A 20 10.06 -22.97 -8.10
CA ARG A 20 11.01 -22.39 -7.13
C ARG A 20 10.60 -20.99 -6.68
N LEU A 21 10.08 -20.16 -7.58
CA LEU A 21 9.56 -18.83 -7.24
C LEU A 21 8.30 -18.93 -6.36
N SER A 22 7.40 -19.87 -6.66
CA SER A 22 6.20 -20.14 -5.88
C SER A 22 6.50 -20.70 -4.48
N HIS A 23 7.62 -21.41 -4.30
CA HIS A 23 8.07 -21.89 -2.98
C HIS A 23 8.74 -20.81 -2.12
N ASN A 24 8.90 -19.57 -2.62
CA ASN A 24 9.44 -18.49 -1.81
C ASN A 24 8.36 -17.96 -0.84
N ARG A 25 8.55 -18.24 0.45
CA ARG A 25 7.61 -17.87 1.53
C ARG A 25 7.31 -16.37 1.59
N ASN A 26 8.28 -15.52 1.23
CA ASN A 26 8.08 -14.06 1.21
C ASN A 26 7.18 -13.61 0.04
N TRP A 27 7.30 -14.27 -1.11
CA TRP A 27 6.47 -13.98 -2.29
C TRP A 27 5.00 -14.31 -2.01
N LEU A 28 4.75 -15.51 -1.47
CA LEU A 28 3.40 -15.91 -1.06
C LEU A 28 2.83 -14.98 0.02
N GLY A 29 3.63 -14.66 1.05
CA GLY A 29 3.23 -13.75 2.12
C GLY A 29 2.78 -12.38 1.61
N PHE A 30 3.50 -11.79 0.65
CA PHE A 30 3.12 -10.52 0.03
C PHE A 30 1.73 -10.61 -0.64
N TRP A 31 1.48 -11.64 -1.45
CA TRP A 31 0.19 -11.82 -2.11
C TRP A 31 -0.97 -12.03 -1.13
N TYR A 32 -0.73 -12.68 0.01
CA TYR A 32 -1.75 -12.81 1.05
C TYR A 32 -2.05 -11.50 1.77
N MET A 33 -1.08 -10.58 1.86
CA MET A 33 -1.28 -9.26 2.48
C MET A 33 -1.92 -8.24 1.53
N LEU A 34 -1.84 -8.46 0.21
CA LEU A 34 -2.37 -7.51 -0.78
C LEU A 34 -3.83 -7.10 -0.54
N PRO A 35 -4.79 -7.98 -0.20
CA PRO A 35 -6.16 -7.56 0.06
C PRO A 35 -6.23 -6.56 1.22
N ALA A 36 -5.57 -6.85 2.34
CA ALA A 36 -5.53 -5.96 3.49
C ALA A 36 -4.85 -4.62 3.15
N MET A 37 -3.73 -4.66 2.41
CA MET A 37 -3.05 -3.46 1.94
C MET A 37 -3.93 -2.63 1.00
N ALA A 38 -4.67 -3.26 0.09
CA ALA A 38 -5.58 -2.58 -0.81
C ALA A 38 -6.69 -1.86 -0.04
N PHE A 39 -7.26 -2.50 0.99
CA PHE A 39 -8.22 -1.86 1.90
C PHE A 39 -7.61 -0.66 2.61
N LEU A 40 -6.41 -0.79 3.19
CA LEU A 40 -5.74 0.33 3.85
C LEU A 40 -5.45 1.48 2.87
N LEU A 41 -4.97 1.18 1.67
CA LEU A 41 -4.68 2.22 0.68
C LEU A 41 -5.96 2.93 0.23
N LEU A 42 -7.04 2.19 -0.01
CA LEU A 42 -8.30 2.74 -0.49
C LEU A 42 -9.05 3.55 0.58
N PHE A 43 -9.08 3.07 1.82
CA PHE A 43 -9.89 3.68 2.87
C PHE A 43 -9.14 4.61 3.80
N LEU A 44 -7.81 4.49 3.88
CA LEU A 44 -6.98 5.34 4.73
C LEU A 44 -6.10 6.26 3.87
N ALA A 45 -5.22 5.69 3.04
CA ALA A 45 -4.24 6.50 2.33
C ALA A 45 -4.89 7.43 1.31
N TRP A 46 -5.92 6.97 0.58
CA TRP A 46 -6.62 7.77 -0.41
C TRP A 46 -7.33 9.01 0.18
N PRO A 47 -8.25 8.89 1.16
CA PRO A 47 -8.89 10.08 1.74
C PRO A 47 -7.91 10.98 2.49
N LEU A 48 -6.88 10.43 3.13
CA LEU A 48 -5.82 11.24 3.75
C LEU A 48 -5.05 12.06 2.72
N GLY A 49 -4.62 11.42 1.62
CA GLY A 49 -3.92 12.10 0.53
C GLY A 49 -4.78 13.17 -0.12
N LEU A 50 -6.07 12.88 -0.34
CA LEU A 50 -7.04 13.88 -0.81
C LEU A 50 -7.21 15.02 0.19
N GLY A 51 -7.28 14.74 1.50
CA GLY A 51 -7.35 15.77 2.53
C GLY A 51 -6.14 16.71 2.52
N ILE A 52 -4.93 16.13 2.42
CA ILE A 52 -3.69 16.90 2.26
C ILE A 52 -3.74 17.74 0.99
N TRP A 53 -4.12 17.16 -0.15
CA TRP A 53 -4.25 17.90 -1.40
C TRP A 53 -5.24 19.05 -1.30
N LEU A 54 -6.44 18.80 -0.74
CA LEU A 54 -7.46 19.82 -0.55
C LEU A 54 -7.00 20.95 0.39
N SER A 55 -6.19 20.64 1.41
CA SER A 55 -5.63 21.65 2.31
C SER A 55 -4.70 22.65 1.58
N MET A 56 -4.12 22.26 0.44
CA MET A 56 -3.31 23.13 -0.42
C MET A 56 -4.17 23.96 -1.42
N THR A 57 -5.50 23.83 -1.38
CA THR A 57 -6.42 24.49 -2.32
C THR A 57 -7.47 25.36 -1.60
N ASP A 58 -8.02 26.38 -2.26
CA ASP A 58 -9.24 27.10 -1.80
C ASP A 58 -10.51 26.32 -2.21
N ALA A 59 -10.54 25.01 -1.94
CA ALA A 59 -11.69 24.18 -2.24
C ALA A 59 -12.84 24.46 -1.27
N ARG A 60 -14.03 24.74 -1.82
CA ARG A 60 -15.25 24.97 -1.02
C ARG A 60 -16.36 24.09 -1.54
N ILE A 61 -17.32 23.75 -0.68
CA ILE A 61 -18.47 22.94 -1.09
C ILE A 61 -19.19 23.65 -2.24
N GLY A 62 -19.33 22.98 -3.38
CA GLY A 62 -19.97 23.52 -4.57
C GLY A 62 -19.10 24.43 -5.44
N ARG A 63 -17.81 24.64 -5.10
CA ARG A 63 -16.85 25.38 -5.92
C ARG A 63 -15.59 24.54 -6.13
N VAL A 64 -15.14 24.45 -7.37
CA VAL A 64 -13.85 23.83 -7.69
C VAL A 64 -12.74 24.65 -7.02
N GLY A 65 -11.91 23.99 -6.22
CA GLY A 65 -10.79 24.63 -5.55
C GLY A 65 -9.65 24.97 -6.51
N GLU A 66 -9.08 26.15 -6.34
CA GLU A 66 -7.83 26.53 -7.00
C GLU A 66 -6.65 26.16 -6.11
N PHE A 67 -5.55 25.72 -6.71
CA PHE A 67 -4.33 25.43 -5.96
C PHE A 67 -3.71 26.74 -5.51
N VAL A 68 -3.64 26.92 -4.19
CA VAL A 68 -3.03 28.10 -3.58
C VAL A 68 -1.63 27.75 -3.09
N GLY A 69 -1.45 26.61 -2.43
CA GLY A 69 -0.18 26.26 -1.80
C GLY A 69 -0.31 26.29 -0.28
N LEU A 70 0.45 27.17 0.39
CA LEU A 70 0.51 27.24 1.86
C LEU A 70 -0.28 28.41 2.46
N GLU A 71 -0.94 29.22 1.66
CA GLU A 71 -1.66 30.44 2.05
C GLU A 71 -2.73 30.13 3.11
N ASN A 72 -3.40 28.98 3.01
CA ASN A 72 -4.35 28.51 4.02
C ASN A 72 -3.71 28.35 5.41
N PHE A 73 -2.46 27.88 5.45
CA PHE A 73 -1.70 27.66 6.68
C PHE A 73 -1.15 28.96 7.25
N GLU A 74 -0.67 29.86 6.38
CA GLU A 74 -0.25 31.21 6.77
C GLU A 74 -1.43 31.97 7.39
N TRP A 75 -2.60 31.92 6.75
CA TRP A 75 -3.83 32.54 7.27
C TRP A 75 -4.24 31.98 8.64
N LEU A 76 -4.20 30.65 8.82
CA LEU A 76 -4.48 30.00 10.11
C LEU A 76 -3.46 30.35 11.20
N SER A 77 -2.18 30.51 10.81
CA SER A 77 -1.10 30.84 11.75
C SER A 77 -1.30 32.21 12.41
N ASP A 78 -1.87 33.16 11.68
CA ASP A 78 -2.14 34.52 12.18
C ASP A 78 -3.49 34.65 12.90
N ASP A 79 -4.32 33.59 12.92
CA ASP A 79 -5.66 33.62 13.53
C ASP A 79 -5.60 33.31 15.05
N PRO A 80 -5.87 34.29 15.93
CA PRO A 80 -5.91 34.04 17.37
C PRO A 80 -7.01 33.08 17.81
N VAL A 81 -8.13 32.99 17.07
CA VAL A 81 -9.24 32.08 17.39
C VAL A 81 -8.83 30.63 17.17
N PHE A 82 -8.04 30.37 16.12
CA PHE A 82 -7.46 29.05 15.87
C PHE A 82 -6.60 28.58 17.06
N TRP A 83 -5.70 29.44 17.55
CA TRP A 83 -4.83 29.09 18.68
C TRP A 83 -5.58 28.88 19.99
N LEU A 84 -6.67 29.61 20.24
CA LEU A 84 -7.56 29.37 21.39
C LEU A 84 -8.28 28.01 21.35
N SER A 85 -8.36 27.37 20.18
CA SER A 85 -9.05 26.09 20.01
C SER A 85 -8.12 24.90 20.18
N VAL A 86 -6.82 25.09 19.89
CA VAL A 86 -5.80 24.03 19.89
C VAL A 86 -5.02 23.97 21.21
N PHE A 87 -5.09 25.02 22.04
CA PHE A 87 -4.42 25.14 23.35
C PHE A 87 -5.39 25.61 24.43
#